data_AF-A0A1N7HAT6-F1
#
_entry.id   AF-A0A1N7HAT6-F1
#
_cell.length_a   1.000
_cell.length_b   1.000
_cell.length_c   1.000
_cell.angle_alpha   90.00
_cell.angle_beta   90.00
_cell.angle_gamma   90.00
#
_symmetry.space_group_name_H-M   'P 1'
#
loop_
_entity.id
_entity.type
_entity.pdbx_description
1 polymer ?
#
loop_
_entity_poly.entity_id
_entity_poly.type
_entity_poly.pdbx_seq_one_letter_code
_entity_poly.pdbx_strand_id
1 'polypeptide(L)'
;MQLMFLHGLGEGGIDDKWFAALNEQFAKHGWEQLERRAVVSPRYAGALATSQDADLPKPKRKTAHDVAATAEYQCRQIDAARSVISEPDTWVPGISLLDVGIGHQLVNFAARNGPTAGARRLVGQLNRYCTQQGVKAAVLNTIIDQVPNSGEVVLVGHSLGSVILMDLIPLLPPELKIRRVVTIGSPADKTLFAKSRETLAAHFPYPRIGSWLNFYSLGDPVTSNRGLATELSQVQDVRIRFPSDDEASSGGLGHDAARYFQHPAVAQAIAASLFATNDPPRKTSRVRSAMTEDVARMLLALHYRYAVADLLDGNKKVRFEQVIESLRNDFVDSIFAEDKAGNPLPRELHQLAEGNLTPMPKLWDRRAATAELTIIALSNLIAPFEIDTLDEQLQALPKIASALNLSPDDGATIANAIASFKEAVRTETNHKWGKYALGAAGIALIAAGPVGLAAAAPMGLGGAAAMTGGLAAFGPGGMVGGLAAFGGLAGSGAAITASAAGMSSPNQKMQTTELYLRSAVAHAQNALGEEHDEQLPEVLAAFVNDLASQLSKTEALSDKKSASISSLRDDLALAERLQAHVEQISEQDKRTNS
;
A
#
# COMPACT_ATOMS: atom_id res chain seq x y z
N MET A 1 10.22 18.58 20.73
CA MET A 1 9.00 18.27 19.95
C MET A 1 7.83 19.00 20.59
N GLN A 2 6.92 19.60 19.82
CA GLN A 2 5.70 20.23 20.33
C GLN A 2 4.46 19.72 19.60
N LEU A 3 3.31 19.74 20.29
CA LEU A 3 2.00 19.49 19.70
C LEU A 3 1.26 20.81 19.51
N MET A 4 0.78 21.09 18.30
CA MET A 4 -0.05 22.26 18.04
C MET A 4 -1.47 21.83 17.70
N PHE A 5 -2.46 22.33 18.45
CA PHE A 5 -3.86 22.02 18.23
C PHE A 5 -4.63 23.26 17.76
N LEU A 6 -5.22 23.19 16.57
CA LEU A 6 -6.15 24.18 16.03
C LEU A 6 -7.58 23.67 16.19
N HIS A 7 -8.32 24.32 17.08
CA HIS A 7 -9.67 23.94 17.46
C HIS A 7 -10.73 24.29 16.39
N GLY A 8 -11.87 23.59 16.44
CA GLY A 8 -13.04 23.92 15.64
C GLY A 8 -13.75 25.21 16.07
N LEU A 9 -14.99 25.38 15.63
CA LEU A 9 -15.82 26.52 16.05
C LEU A 9 -16.19 26.45 17.54
N GLY A 10 -16.26 27.59 18.21
CA GLY A 10 -16.57 27.71 19.64
C GLY A 10 -15.56 28.60 20.37
N GLU A 11 -15.55 28.57 21.70
CA GLU A 11 -14.65 29.40 22.51
C GLU A 11 -13.23 28.83 22.64
N GLY A 12 -12.89 27.81 21.85
CA GLY A 12 -11.53 27.28 21.74
C GLY A 12 -11.12 26.33 22.85
N GLY A 13 -12.01 25.42 23.24
CA GLY A 13 -11.70 24.39 24.23
C GLY A 13 -11.34 24.96 25.60
N ILE A 14 -12.12 25.94 26.08
CA ILE A 14 -11.92 26.59 27.40
C ILE A 14 -11.75 25.58 28.54
N ASP A 15 -12.31 24.38 28.40
CA ASP A 15 -12.27 23.31 29.38
C ASP A 15 -11.12 22.30 29.16
N ASP A 16 -10.27 22.47 28.14
CA ASP A 16 -9.15 21.59 27.78
C ASP A 16 -9.53 20.07 27.76
N LYS A 17 -10.82 19.75 27.54
CA LYS A 17 -11.31 18.35 27.54
C LYS A 17 -10.60 17.47 26.54
N TRP A 18 -10.25 18.03 25.39
CA TRP A 18 -9.49 17.34 24.35
C TRP A 18 -8.11 16.91 24.83
N PHE A 19 -7.45 17.74 25.65
CA PHE A 19 -6.12 17.48 26.19
C PHE A 19 -6.17 16.42 27.28
N ALA A 20 -7.18 16.49 28.16
CA ALA A 20 -7.45 15.45 29.15
C ALA A 20 -7.74 14.10 28.47
N ALA A 21 -8.59 14.08 27.44
CA ALA A 21 -8.91 12.91 26.63
C ALA A 21 -7.67 12.26 26.00
N LEU A 22 -6.79 13.07 25.39
CA LEU A 22 -5.55 12.59 24.78
C LEU A 22 -4.61 11.96 25.83
N ASN A 23 -4.39 12.65 26.95
CA ASN A 23 -3.53 12.13 28.02
C ASN A 23 -4.11 10.88 28.70
N GLU A 24 -5.43 10.78 28.81
CA GLU A 24 -6.10 9.57 29.29
C GLU A 24 -5.81 8.39 28.36
N GLN A 25 -5.90 8.59 27.04
CA GLN A 25 -5.57 7.53 26.09
C GLN A 25 -4.08 7.18 26.07
N PHE A 26 -3.19 8.17 26.22
CA PHE A 26 -1.76 7.92 26.35
C PHE A 26 -1.47 7.04 27.57
N ALA A 27 -2.10 7.35 28.71
CA ALA A 27 -1.97 6.54 29.91
C ALA A 27 -2.47 5.10 29.72
N LYS A 28 -3.60 4.89 29.03
CA LYS A 28 -4.15 3.56 28.73
C LYS A 28 -3.21 2.69 27.89
N HIS A 29 -2.44 3.30 26.99
CA HIS A 29 -1.50 2.61 26.11
C HIS A 29 -0.06 2.58 26.66
N GLY A 30 0.16 3.12 27.86
CA GLY A 30 1.48 3.14 28.51
C GLY A 30 2.45 4.18 27.95
N TRP A 31 1.99 5.16 27.19
CA TRP A 31 2.81 6.28 26.72
C TRP A 31 2.97 7.36 27.79
N GLU A 32 4.03 8.16 27.66
CA GLU A 32 4.24 9.33 28.49
C GLU A 32 3.11 10.35 28.27
N GLN A 33 2.58 10.93 29.35
CA GLN A 33 1.56 11.98 29.24
C GLN A 33 2.21 13.29 28.80
N LEU A 34 1.51 14.07 27.99
CA LEU A 34 1.99 15.38 27.57
C LEU A 34 1.86 16.40 28.69
N GLU A 35 2.92 17.15 28.90
CA GLU A 35 2.89 18.34 29.73
C GLU A 35 2.27 19.52 28.96
N ARG A 36 1.51 20.38 29.64
CA ARG A 36 0.83 21.51 28.99
C ARG A 36 1.79 22.47 28.26
N ARG A 37 3.02 22.62 28.76
CA ARG A 37 4.06 23.46 28.13
C ARG A 37 4.53 22.94 26.77
N ALA A 38 4.33 21.66 26.47
CA ALA A 38 4.66 21.05 25.19
C ALA A 38 3.55 21.25 24.13
N VAL A 39 2.45 21.93 24.51
CA VAL A 39 1.28 22.12 23.67
C VAL A 39 1.08 23.60 23.33
N VAL A 40 0.88 23.88 22.05
CA VAL A 40 0.47 25.19 21.53
C VAL A 40 -0.99 25.10 21.06
N SER A 41 -1.91 25.82 21.71
CA SER A 41 -3.33 25.86 21.33
C SER A 41 -3.78 27.33 21.18
N PRO A 42 -3.56 27.94 20.01
CA PRO A 42 -3.85 29.36 19.80
C PRO A 42 -5.34 29.66 19.91
N ARG A 43 -5.67 30.77 20.58
CA ARG A 43 -7.06 31.24 20.73
C ARG A 43 -7.39 32.29 19.68
N TYR A 44 -8.06 31.90 18.60
CA TYR A 44 -8.43 32.78 17.49
C TYR A 44 -9.96 33.00 17.34
N ALA A 45 -10.76 32.50 18.27
CA ALA A 45 -12.23 32.65 18.24
C ALA A 45 -12.69 34.13 18.21
N GLY A 46 -11.95 35.03 18.87
CA GLY A 46 -12.21 36.47 18.85
C GLY A 46 -12.03 37.10 17.47
N ALA A 47 -10.99 36.67 16.72
CA ALA A 47 -10.75 37.12 15.36
C ALA A 47 -11.84 36.63 14.39
N LEU A 48 -12.43 35.45 14.62
CA LEU A 48 -13.57 34.95 13.83
C LEU A 48 -14.89 35.71 14.07
N ALA A 49 -14.99 36.47 15.16
CA ALA A 49 -16.22 37.17 15.54
C ALA A 49 -16.28 38.62 15.01
N THR A 50 -15.14 39.23 14.71
CA THR A 50 -15.00 40.65 14.39
C THR A 50 -14.46 40.84 12.97
N SER A 51 -15.03 41.78 12.20
CA SER A 51 -14.45 42.18 10.92
C SER A 51 -13.17 42.98 11.19
N GLN A 52 -12.08 42.63 10.53
CA GLN A 52 -10.80 43.32 10.68
C GLN A 52 -10.20 43.60 9.30
N ASP A 53 -9.55 44.75 9.13
CA ASP A 53 -8.68 45.02 7.99
C ASP A 53 -7.28 44.49 8.32
N ALA A 54 -6.99 43.28 7.86
CA ALA A 54 -5.68 42.64 8.00
C ALA A 54 -5.23 42.09 6.65
N ASP A 55 -3.95 42.27 6.34
CA ASP A 55 -3.35 41.76 5.11
C ASP A 55 -3.01 40.28 5.25
N LEU A 56 -3.29 39.52 4.19
CA LEU A 56 -2.92 38.11 4.14
C LEU A 56 -1.40 37.96 4.15
N PRO A 57 -0.84 37.16 5.09
CA PRO A 57 0.58 36.83 5.07
C PRO A 57 0.93 36.14 3.74
N LYS A 58 2.11 36.48 3.19
CA LYS A 58 2.57 35.94 1.91
C LYS A 58 3.13 34.53 2.10
N PRO A 59 2.88 33.58 1.18
CA PRO A 59 3.53 32.28 1.17
C PRO A 59 5.05 32.44 1.22
N LYS A 60 5.72 31.72 2.12
CA LYS A 60 7.15 31.91 2.35
C LYS A 60 8.03 31.31 1.23
N ARG A 61 7.48 30.49 0.32
CA ARG A 61 8.19 29.98 -0.87
C ARG A 61 7.24 29.41 -1.92
N LYS A 62 7.64 29.47 -3.20
CA LYS A 62 7.14 28.55 -4.25
C LYS A 62 7.97 27.27 -4.19
N THR A 63 7.36 26.14 -3.88
CA THR A 63 8.01 24.83 -4.00
C THR A 63 7.93 24.37 -5.45
N ALA A 64 9.09 24.13 -6.07
CA ALA A 64 9.12 23.44 -7.34
C ALA A 64 8.66 21.99 -7.12
N HIS A 65 7.95 21.42 -8.09
CA HIS A 65 7.53 20.03 -8.03
C HIS A 65 8.76 19.12 -8.06
N ASP A 66 9.04 18.46 -6.94
CA ASP A 66 10.15 17.55 -6.78
C ASP A 66 9.60 16.12 -6.65
N VAL A 67 9.90 15.29 -7.65
CA VAL A 67 9.42 13.90 -7.72
C VAL A 67 10.00 13.06 -6.59
N ALA A 68 11.26 13.30 -6.20
CA ALA A 68 11.91 12.55 -5.12
C ALA A 68 11.25 12.86 -3.78
N ALA A 69 11.12 14.15 -3.46
CA ALA A 69 10.43 14.58 -2.25
C ALA A 69 8.98 14.11 -2.18
N THR A 70 8.30 14.03 -3.33
CA THR A 70 6.92 13.52 -3.43
C THR A 70 6.85 12.02 -3.17
N ALA A 71 7.75 11.23 -3.76
CA ALA A 71 7.81 9.78 -3.56
C ALA A 71 8.12 9.44 -2.09
N GLU A 72 9.14 10.08 -1.51
CA GLU A 72 9.49 9.91 -0.09
C GLU A 72 8.32 10.28 0.84
N TYR A 73 7.60 11.36 0.52
CA TYR A 73 6.40 11.75 1.27
C TYR A 73 5.31 10.68 1.22
N GLN A 74 5.06 10.08 0.04
CA GLN A 74 4.05 9.04 -0.11
C GLN A 74 4.44 7.75 0.66
N CYS A 75 5.72 7.39 0.71
CA CYS A 75 6.18 6.28 1.56
C CYS A 75 5.94 6.57 3.04
N ARG A 76 6.33 7.76 3.53
CA ARG A 76 6.04 8.18 4.91
C ARG A 76 4.54 8.23 5.22
N GLN A 77 3.70 8.53 4.22
CA GLN A 77 2.24 8.48 4.35
C GLN A 77 1.72 7.07 4.58
N ILE A 78 2.20 6.12 3.78
CA ILE A 78 1.85 4.70 3.91
C ILE A 78 2.27 4.19 5.30
N ASP A 79 3.49 4.49 5.72
CA ASP A 79 4.01 4.09 7.05
C ASP A 79 3.17 4.70 8.18
N ALA A 80 2.79 5.97 8.05
CA ALA A 80 1.92 6.64 9.01
C ALA A 80 0.54 5.97 9.10
N ALA A 81 -0.07 5.60 7.98
CA ALA A 81 -1.36 4.93 7.98
C ALA A 81 -1.29 3.50 8.56
N ARG A 82 -0.20 2.79 8.30
CA ARG A 82 0.05 1.47 8.91
C ARG A 82 0.17 1.54 10.42
N SER A 83 0.75 2.62 10.95
CA SER A 83 0.89 2.78 12.41
C SER A 83 -0.43 2.83 13.18
N VAL A 84 -1.57 3.04 12.49
CA VAL A 84 -2.90 3.12 13.11
C VAL A 84 -3.87 2.03 12.65
N ILE A 85 -3.55 1.26 11.60
CA ILE A 85 -4.49 0.26 11.05
C ILE A 85 -4.69 -0.94 11.97
N SER A 86 -3.74 -1.20 12.88
CA SER A 86 -3.85 -2.25 13.90
C SER A 86 -4.87 -1.92 15.00
N GLU A 87 -5.31 -0.66 15.08
CA GLU A 87 -6.27 -0.26 16.09
C GLU A 87 -7.67 -0.77 15.75
N PRO A 88 -8.43 -1.27 16.74
CA PRO A 88 -9.83 -1.63 16.54
C PRO A 88 -10.65 -0.48 15.93
N ASP A 89 -11.73 -0.81 15.24
CA ASP A 89 -12.68 0.15 14.69
C ASP A 89 -12.06 1.19 13.72
N THR A 90 -10.95 0.81 13.07
CA THR A 90 -10.18 1.66 12.15
C THR A 90 -10.10 1.03 10.76
N TRP A 91 -10.29 1.83 9.71
CA TRP A 91 -10.15 1.41 8.31
C TRP A 91 -9.39 2.46 7.51
N VAL A 92 -8.49 2.05 6.62
CA VAL A 92 -7.74 2.96 5.74
C VAL A 92 -8.15 2.72 4.28
N PRO A 93 -8.97 3.59 3.66
CA PRO A 93 -9.29 3.49 2.25
C PRO A 93 -8.03 3.59 1.37
N GLY A 94 -7.97 2.82 0.28
CA GLY A 94 -6.84 2.83 -0.66
C GLY A 94 -5.68 1.87 -0.34
N ILE A 95 -5.65 1.26 0.86
CA ILE A 95 -4.73 0.16 1.23
C ILE A 95 -5.45 -1.22 1.17
N SER A 96 -6.64 -1.25 0.54
CA SER A 96 -7.54 -2.37 0.21
C SER A 96 -8.12 -3.23 1.35
N LEU A 97 -9.38 -2.94 1.68
CA LEU A 97 -10.49 -3.90 1.72
C LEU A 97 -11.77 -3.09 1.39
N LEU A 98 -12.33 -3.35 0.21
CA LEU A 98 -13.66 -2.97 -0.32
C LEU A 98 -14.35 -1.75 0.32
N ASP A 99 -14.62 -0.69 -0.48
CA ASP A 99 -15.68 0.26 -0.14
C ASP A 99 -16.76 0.26 -1.22
N VAL A 100 -17.91 -0.31 -0.85
CA VAL A 100 -19.15 -0.27 -1.62
C VAL A 100 -19.82 1.05 -1.27
N GLY A 101 -19.79 2.00 -2.20
CA GLY A 101 -20.32 3.33 -1.96
C GLY A 101 -21.84 3.32 -1.78
N ILE A 102 -22.35 4.18 -0.89
CA ILE A 102 -23.71 4.74 -1.01
C ILE A 102 -23.70 6.18 -0.46
N GLY A 103 -23.94 7.15 -1.35
CA GLY A 103 -24.29 8.52 -0.98
C GLY A 103 -25.81 8.69 -0.94
N HIS A 104 -26.33 9.32 0.13
CA HIS A 104 -27.51 10.22 0.19
C HIS A 104 -28.02 10.31 1.64
N GLN A 105 -27.48 11.22 2.46
CA GLN A 105 -28.05 11.48 3.81
C GLN A 105 -28.17 12.97 4.15
N LEU A 106 -27.48 13.88 3.46
CA LEU A 106 -27.48 15.29 3.86
C LEU A 106 -28.75 16.08 3.49
N VAL A 107 -29.57 15.59 2.56
CA VAL A 107 -30.84 16.26 2.19
C VAL A 107 -31.91 16.05 3.27
N ASN A 108 -31.82 15.02 4.11
CA ASN A 108 -32.85 14.71 5.11
C ASN A 108 -32.60 15.31 6.51
N PHE A 109 -31.37 15.67 6.86
CA PHE A 109 -31.07 16.21 8.20
C PHE A 109 -31.46 17.69 8.34
N ALA A 110 -31.24 18.49 7.29
CA ALA A 110 -31.65 19.90 7.25
C ALA A 110 -33.19 20.08 7.23
N ALA A 111 -33.92 19.05 6.79
CA ALA A 111 -35.38 19.06 6.70
C ALA A 111 -36.10 18.72 8.02
N ARG A 112 -35.42 18.06 8.99
CA ARG A 112 -36.08 17.54 10.21
C ARG A 112 -35.83 18.34 11.49
N ASN A 113 -34.74 19.11 11.57
CA ASN A 113 -34.41 19.88 12.77
C ASN A 113 -34.16 21.34 12.40
N GLY A 114 -35.16 22.20 12.60
CA GLY A 114 -35.03 23.64 12.37
C GLY A 114 -33.78 24.23 13.05
N PRO A 115 -33.17 25.30 12.50
CA PRO A 115 -31.84 25.73 12.91
C PRO A 115 -31.85 26.31 14.33
N THR A 116 -31.21 25.62 15.28
CA THR A 116 -30.89 26.15 16.60
C THR A 116 -29.98 27.38 16.49
N ALA A 117 -30.03 28.29 17.47
CA ALA A 117 -29.23 29.53 17.45
C ALA A 117 -27.70 29.26 17.36
N GLY A 118 -27.24 28.15 17.94
CA GLY A 118 -25.86 27.67 17.82
C GLY A 118 -25.48 27.32 16.38
N ALA A 119 -26.30 26.54 15.68
CA ALA A 119 -26.05 26.16 14.28
C ALA A 119 -25.95 27.37 13.33
N ARG A 120 -26.75 28.43 13.53
CA ARG A 120 -26.66 29.66 12.73
C ARG A 120 -25.38 30.44 12.98
N ARG A 121 -24.94 30.54 14.25
CA ARG A 121 -23.66 31.19 14.61
C ARG A 121 -22.46 30.42 14.05
N LEU A 122 -22.53 29.09 14.05
CA LEU A 122 -21.53 28.18 13.49
C LEU A 122 -21.37 28.38 11.98
N VAL A 123 -22.47 28.35 11.23
CA VAL A 123 -22.47 28.62 9.77
C VAL A 123 -21.97 30.05 9.47
N GLY A 124 -22.33 31.03 10.31
CA GLY A 124 -21.89 32.42 10.15
C GLY A 124 -20.38 32.62 10.33
N GLN A 125 -19.75 31.93 11.28
CA GLN A 125 -18.29 32.00 11.46
C GLN A 125 -17.53 31.29 10.32
N LEU A 126 -17.99 30.11 9.91
CA LEU A 126 -17.47 29.39 8.73
C LEU A 126 -17.54 30.26 7.47
N ASN A 127 -18.71 30.84 7.20
CA ASN A 127 -18.89 31.66 6.02
C ASN A 127 -17.98 32.90 6.04
N ARG A 128 -17.81 33.53 7.21
CA ARG A 128 -16.92 34.70 7.36
C ARG A 128 -15.46 34.36 7.08
N TYR A 129 -14.94 33.27 7.63
CA TYR A 129 -13.55 32.86 7.35
C TYR A 129 -13.29 32.63 5.86
N CYS A 130 -14.24 31.99 5.15
CA CYS A 130 -14.08 31.68 3.73
C CYS A 130 -14.26 32.88 2.81
N THR A 131 -15.14 33.82 3.16
CA THR A 131 -15.55 34.93 2.27
C THR A 131 -14.87 36.26 2.61
N GLN A 132 -14.43 36.47 3.86
CA GLN A 132 -13.85 37.73 4.31
C GLN A 132 -12.33 37.58 4.49
N GLN A 133 -11.55 38.13 3.55
CA GLN A 133 -10.09 38.03 3.56
C GLN A 133 -9.46 38.61 4.82
N GLY A 134 -9.98 39.73 5.32
CA GLY A 134 -9.47 40.36 6.54
C GLY A 134 -9.65 39.51 7.80
N VAL A 135 -10.78 38.79 7.92
CA VAL A 135 -11.00 37.81 9.00
C VAL A 135 -10.03 36.65 8.88
N LYS A 136 -9.83 36.12 7.66
CA LYS A 136 -8.87 35.06 7.39
C LYS A 136 -7.45 35.47 7.76
N ALA A 137 -7.03 36.67 7.35
CA ALA A 137 -5.72 37.24 7.66
C ALA A 137 -5.52 37.42 9.18
N ALA A 138 -6.50 37.98 9.88
CA ALA A 138 -6.43 38.18 11.34
C ALA A 138 -6.26 36.85 12.09
N VAL A 139 -7.02 35.82 11.70
CA VAL A 139 -6.87 34.47 12.26
C VAL A 139 -5.48 33.90 11.98
N LEU A 140 -5.00 33.97 10.73
CA LEU A 140 -3.69 33.42 10.37
C LEU A 140 -2.54 34.14 11.07
N ASN A 141 -2.57 35.47 11.17
CA ASN A 141 -1.55 36.26 11.87
C ASN A 141 -1.52 35.92 13.36
N THR A 142 -2.69 35.84 14.02
CA THR A 142 -2.81 35.45 15.44
C THR A 142 -2.17 34.08 15.71
N ILE A 143 -2.32 33.14 14.77
CA ILE A 143 -1.76 31.80 14.89
C ILE A 143 -0.26 31.81 14.62
N ILE A 144 0.21 32.47 13.56
CA ILE A 144 1.62 32.54 13.16
C ILE A 144 2.48 33.12 14.29
N ASP A 145 1.99 34.13 15.00
CA ASP A 145 2.70 34.75 16.13
C ASP A 145 2.96 33.79 17.29
N GLN A 146 2.22 32.67 17.36
CA GLN A 146 2.36 31.63 18.39
C GLN A 146 3.07 30.37 17.89
N VAL A 147 3.39 30.31 16.59
CA VAL A 147 4.09 29.18 15.98
C VAL A 147 5.60 29.30 16.25
N PRO A 148 6.29 28.20 16.63
CA PRO A 148 7.74 28.21 16.76
C PRO A 148 8.45 28.54 15.45
N ASN A 149 9.51 29.35 15.52
CA ASN A 149 10.29 29.74 14.34
C ASN A 149 11.12 28.60 13.74
N SER A 150 11.43 27.56 14.54
CA SER A 150 12.24 26.40 14.15
C SER A 150 11.96 25.21 15.04
N GLY A 151 12.34 24.01 14.59
CA GLY A 151 12.24 22.77 15.37
C GLY A 151 11.25 21.79 14.75
N GLU A 152 10.68 20.91 15.57
CA GLU A 152 9.76 19.87 15.11
C GLU A 152 8.39 19.98 15.80
N VAL A 153 7.33 19.87 15.01
CA VAL A 153 5.95 20.01 15.47
C VAL A 153 5.04 18.91 14.90
N VAL A 154 4.06 18.49 15.70
CA VAL A 154 2.88 17.74 15.24
C VAL A 154 1.70 18.70 15.19
N LEU A 155 1.05 18.82 14.03
CA LEU A 155 -0.09 19.71 13.83
C LEU A 155 -1.38 18.90 13.89
N VAL A 156 -2.36 19.35 14.69
CA VAL A 156 -3.69 18.74 14.79
C VAL A 156 -4.76 19.76 14.50
N GLY A 157 -5.64 19.50 13.54
CA GLY A 157 -6.76 20.36 13.20
C GLY A 157 -8.08 19.66 13.43
N HIS A 158 -9.01 20.32 14.11
CA HIS A 158 -10.37 19.81 14.29
C HIS A 158 -11.39 20.70 13.60
N SER A 159 -12.31 20.11 12.84
CA SER A 159 -13.40 20.84 12.20
C SER A 159 -12.87 22.04 11.37
N LEU A 160 -13.28 23.29 11.67
CA LEU A 160 -12.72 24.49 11.04
C LEU A 160 -11.19 24.60 11.17
N GLY A 161 -10.60 24.12 12.27
CA GLY A 161 -9.16 24.09 12.47
C GLY A 161 -8.40 23.32 11.38
N SER A 162 -9.02 22.28 10.79
CA SER A 162 -8.46 21.54 9.65
C SER A 162 -8.33 22.40 8.39
N VAL A 163 -9.29 23.30 8.14
CA VAL A 163 -9.25 24.25 7.02
C VAL A 163 -8.20 25.33 7.29
N ILE A 164 -8.14 25.84 8.52
CA ILE A 164 -7.14 26.82 8.92
C ILE A 164 -5.73 26.24 8.76
N LEU A 165 -5.52 24.96 9.09
CA LEU A 165 -4.24 24.27 8.85
C LEU A 165 -3.85 24.27 7.36
N MET A 166 -4.79 24.02 6.45
CA MET A 166 -4.51 24.05 5.01
C MET A 166 -3.99 25.40 4.55
N ASP A 167 -4.58 26.48 5.07
CA ASP A 167 -4.16 27.85 4.78
C ASP A 167 -2.87 28.25 5.52
N LEU A 168 -2.60 27.67 6.68
CA LEU A 168 -1.43 27.95 7.50
C LEU A 168 -0.16 27.29 6.96
N ILE A 169 -0.23 26.05 6.47
CA ILE A 169 0.93 25.25 6.06
C ILE A 169 1.87 26.00 5.07
N PRO A 170 1.37 26.67 4.02
CA PRO A 170 2.21 27.45 3.11
C PRO A 170 2.90 28.68 3.76
N LEU A 171 2.43 29.09 4.94
CA LEU A 171 2.88 30.29 5.67
C LEU A 171 3.88 29.95 6.79
N LEU A 172 4.00 28.67 7.17
CA LEU A 172 4.85 28.23 8.27
C LEU A 172 6.35 28.48 7.99
N PRO A 173 7.15 28.85 9.01
CA PRO A 173 8.58 29.10 8.89
C PRO A 173 9.34 27.97 8.15
N PRO A 174 10.31 28.28 7.28
CA PRO A 174 11.05 27.28 6.50
C PRO A 174 11.75 26.24 7.39
N GLU A 175 12.23 26.66 8.56
CA GLU A 175 13.02 25.82 9.48
C GLU A 175 12.17 25.01 10.46
N LEU A 176 10.84 25.09 10.34
CA LEU A 176 9.91 24.27 11.08
C LEU A 176 9.62 22.98 10.30
N LYS A 177 10.02 21.85 10.87
CA LYS A 177 9.68 20.51 10.36
C LYS A 177 8.36 20.04 10.97
N ILE A 178 7.45 19.60 10.12
CA ILE A 178 6.14 19.10 10.53
C ILE A 178 6.22 17.58 10.47
N ARG A 179 6.33 16.93 11.63
CA ARG A 179 6.43 15.46 11.68
C ARG A 179 5.17 14.79 11.15
N ARG A 180 4.02 15.33 11.56
CA ARG A 180 2.72 14.82 11.14
C ARG A 180 1.65 15.91 11.21
N VAL A 181 0.77 15.91 10.22
CA VAL A 181 -0.51 16.62 10.25
C VAL A 181 -1.59 15.60 10.56
N VAL A 182 -2.46 15.91 11.52
CA VAL A 182 -3.62 15.11 11.87
C VAL A 182 -4.85 15.99 11.73
N THR A 183 -5.79 15.63 10.87
CA THR A 183 -7.10 16.29 10.81
C THR A 183 -8.18 15.38 11.35
N ILE A 184 -9.10 15.92 12.14
CA ILE A 184 -10.20 15.18 12.76
C ILE A 184 -11.53 15.90 12.49
N GLY A 185 -12.53 15.16 12.00
CA GLY A 185 -13.86 15.72 11.70
C GLY A 185 -13.82 16.87 10.67
N SER A 186 -12.96 16.78 9.65
CA SER A 186 -12.74 17.90 8.72
C SER A 186 -13.93 18.13 7.78
N PRO A 187 -14.41 19.39 7.59
CA PRO A 187 -15.38 19.74 6.55
C PRO A 187 -14.72 20.13 5.21
N ALA A 188 -13.40 19.96 5.08
CA ALA A 188 -12.63 20.57 4.00
C ALA A 188 -12.88 19.96 2.61
N ASP A 189 -13.61 18.86 2.52
CA ASP A 189 -14.09 18.26 1.27
C ASP A 189 -15.14 19.15 0.55
N LYS A 190 -15.72 20.13 1.25
CA LYS A 190 -16.77 21.00 0.70
C LYS A 190 -16.21 21.99 -0.31
N THR A 191 -17.00 22.28 -1.35
CA THR A 191 -16.69 23.25 -2.41
C THR A 191 -16.35 24.64 -1.86
N LEU A 192 -16.91 25.02 -0.72
CA LEU A 192 -16.60 26.25 0.01
C LEU A 192 -15.09 26.44 0.29
N PHE A 193 -14.32 25.35 0.37
CA PHE A 193 -12.88 25.36 0.66
C PHE A 193 -12.00 25.04 -0.55
N ALA A 194 -12.54 25.01 -1.77
CA ALA A 194 -11.78 24.72 -2.98
C ALA A 194 -10.52 25.60 -3.11
N LYS A 195 -10.63 26.90 -2.84
CA LYS A 195 -9.50 27.83 -2.93
C LYS A 195 -8.37 27.52 -1.94
N SER A 196 -8.70 27.17 -0.70
CA SER A 196 -7.69 26.78 0.30
C SER A 196 -6.99 25.48 -0.12
N ARG A 197 -7.74 24.50 -0.65
CA ARG A 197 -7.21 23.24 -1.19
C ARG A 197 -6.29 23.46 -2.39
N GLU A 198 -6.72 24.23 -3.38
CA GLU A 198 -5.93 24.59 -4.56
C GLU A 198 -4.63 25.30 -4.17
N THR A 199 -4.71 26.24 -3.24
CA THR A 199 -3.54 27.00 -2.76
C THR A 199 -2.54 26.07 -2.07
N LEU A 200 -3.03 25.17 -1.20
CA LEU A 200 -2.20 24.18 -0.53
C LEU A 200 -1.57 23.21 -1.52
N ALA A 201 -2.35 22.64 -2.44
CA ALA A 201 -1.86 21.69 -3.44
C ALA A 201 -0.76 22.32 -4.31
N ALA A 202 -0.88 23.60 -4.67
CA ALA A 202 0.12 24.33 -5.45
C ALA A 202 1.41 24.66 -4.67
N HIS A 203 1.36 24.67 -3.33
CA HIS A 203 2.49 25.10 -2.48
C HIS A 203 2.84 24.07 -1.40
N PHE A 204 2.48 22.81 -1.62
CA PHE A 204 2.66 21.78 -0.60
C PHE A 204 4.15 21.54 -0.32
N PRO A 205 4.62 21.65 0.93
CA PRO A 205 6.03 21.54 1.25
C PRO A 205 6.44 20.09 1.54
N TYR A 206 6.46 19.23 0.51
CA TYR A 206 6.78 17.80 0.61
C TYR A 206 8.01 17.46 1.48
N PRO A 207 9.17 18.17 1.38
CA PRO A 207 10.34 17.84 2.19
C PRO A 207 10.20 18.17 3.69
N ARG A 208 9.26 19.05 4.06
CA ARG A 208 9.09 19.52 5.45
C ARG A 208 7.99 18.79 6.20
N ILE A 209 7.09 18.13 5.49
CA ILE A 209 5.98 17.39 6.08
C ILE A 209 6.32 15.91 6.03
N GLY A 210 6.31 15.27 7.20
CA GLY A 210 6.48 13.83 7.32
C GLY A 210 5.30 13.09 6.72
N SER A 211 4.10 13.34 7.24
CA SER A 211 2.85 12.69 6.82
C SER A 211 1.60 13.55 7.16
N TRP A 212 0.45 13.28 6.54
CA TRP A 212 -0.88 13.82 6.85
C TRP A 212 -1.95 12.72 6.93
N LEU A 213 -2.46 12.47 8.13
CA LEU A 213 -3.58 11.56 8.37
C LEU A 213 -4.88 12.33 8.64
N ASN A 214 -5.97 11.97 7.97
CA ASN A 214 -7.29 12.54 8.21
C ASN A 214 -8.25 11.48 8.78
N PHE A 215 -8.75 11.71 9.99
CA PHE A 215 -9.71 10.83 10.64
C PHE A 215 -11.13 11.34 10.50
N TYR A 216 -12.03 10.46 10.07
CA TYR A 216 -13.46 10.76 9.90
C TYR A 216 -14.33 9.57 10.36
N SER A 217 -15.51 9.87 10.89
CA SER A 217 -16.53 8.86 11.21
C SER A 217 -17.79 9.06 10.37
N LEU A 218 -18.47 7.96 10.02
CA LEU A 218 -19.78 7.99 9.36
C LEU A 218 -20.89 8.57 10.26
N GLY A 219 -20.69 8.59 11.58
CA GLY A 219 -21.57 9.24 12.54
C GLY A 219 -21.32 10.75 12.67
N ASP A 220 -20.29 11.28 12.01
CA ASP A 220 -19.96 12.72 12.04
C ASP A 220 -20.61 13.46 10.85
N PRO A 221 -21.69 14.23 11.07
CA PRO A 221 -22.42 14.91 10.01
C PRO A 221 -21.58 16.01 9.32
N VAL A 222 -20.50 16.48 9.93
CA VAL A 222 -19.67 17.55 9.38
C VAL A 222 -18.80 17.03 8.23
N THR A 223 -18.33 15.79 8.33
CA THR A 223 -17.52 15.09 7.33
C THR A 223 -18.32 14.63 6.11
N SER A 224 -19.66 14.64 6.19
CA SER A 224 -20.56 14.21 5.11
C SER A 224 -20.30 12.77 4.62
N ASN A 225 -19.80 11.90 5.50
CA ASN A 225 -19.36 10.52 5.21
C ASN A 225 -18.21 10.44 4.19
N ARG A 226 -17.40 11.48 4.07
CA ARG A 226 -16.31 11.56 3.10
C ARG A 226 -14.99 11.90 3.79
N GLY A 227 -13.94 11.27 3.28
CA GLY A 227 -12.58 11.66 3.59
C GLY A 227 -12.08 12.82 2.70
N LEU A 228 -10.89 13.32 2.97
CA LEU A 228 -10.26 14.43 2.25
C LEU A 228 -9.42 13.98 1.05
N ALA A 229 -8.99 12.72 1.01
CA ALA A 229 -8.07 12.19 0.00
C ALA A 229 -8.66 12.21 -1.41
N THR A 230 -10.00 12.24 -1.53
CA THR A 230 -10.71 12.40 -2.82
C THR A 230 -10.42 13.74 -3.49
N GLU A 231 -10.04 14.74 -2.72
CA GLU A 231 -9.84 16.11 -3.19
C GLU A 231 -8.41 16.62 -2.96
N LEU A 232 -7.63 15.93 -2.12
CA LEU A 232 -6.24 16.25 -1.79
C LEU A 232 -5.40 14.96 -1.73
N SER A 233 -4.64 14.69 -2.79
CA SER A 233 -3.78 13.49 -2.88
C SER A 233 -2.64 13.45 -1.86
N GLN A 234 -2.38 14.57 -1.16
CA GLN A 234 -1.40 14.62 -0.07
C GLN A 234 -1.95 14.06 1.24
N VAL A 235 -3.26 13.82 1.35
CA VAL A 235 -3.91 13.36 2.58
C VAL A 235 -4.19 11.86 2.51
N GLN A 236 -3.96 11.16 3.61
CA GLN A 236 -4.36 9.77 3.75
C GLN A 236 -5.52 9.69 4.73
N ASP A 237 -6.65 9.20 4.24
CA ASP A 237 -7.86 9.06 5.05
C ASP A 237 -7.80 7.81 5.93
N VAL A 238 -8.36 7.95 7.13
CA VAL A 238 -8.54 6.90 8.12
C VAL A 238 -9.97 7.01 8.62
N ARG A 239 -10.81 6.05 8.24
CA ARG A 239 -12.16 5.95 8.78
C ARG A 239 -12.09 5.33 10.17
N ILE A 240 -12.78 5.94 11.12
CA ILE A 240 -12.93 5.42 12.47
C ILE A 240 -14.40 5.23 12.80
N ARG A 241 -14.70 4.29 13.70
CA ARG A 241 -16.04 4.09 14.27
C ARG A 241 -15.98 4.35 15.76
N PHE A 242 -16.97 5.09 16.27
CA PHE A 242 -17.14 5.25 17.70
C PHE A 242 -18.14 4.21 18.24
N PRO A 243 -17.96 3.72 19.48
CA PRO A 243 -18.88 2.74 20.07
C PRO A 243 -20.36 3.20 20.11
N SER A 244 -20.62 4.50 20.19
CA SER A 244 -22.00 5.02 20.20
C SER A 244 -22.62 5.18 18.80
N ASP A 245 -21.89 4.84 17.72
CA ASP A 245 -22.42 4.93 16.36
C ASP A 245 -23.47 3.81 16.09
N ASP A 246 -23.48 2.75 16.91
CA ASP A 246 -24.47 1.65 16.86
C ASP A 246 -25.79 1.97 17.60
N GLU A 247 -25.79 2.99 18.47
CA GLU A 247 -26.97 3.45 19.19
C GLU A 247 -27.56 4.69 18.51
N ALA A 248 -28.53 4.50 17.62
CA ALA A 248 -29.23 5.57 16.89
C ALA A 248 -29.96 6.63 17.77
N SER A 249 -29.81 6.58 19.10
CA SER A 249 -30.53 7.37 20.09
C SER A 249 -29.65 8.17 21.06
N SER A 250 -28.32 8.05 21.05
CA SER A 250 -27.47 8.90 21.89
C SER A 250 -27.14 10.21 21.15
N GLY A 251 -27.86 11.28 21.50
CA GLY A 251 -27.81 12.62 20.87
C GLY A 251 -26.48 13.40 20.97
N GLY A 252 -25.33 12.73 21.11
CA GLY A 252 -24.01 13.31 20.92
C GLY A 252 -23.58 13.14 19.48
N LEU A 253 -23.81 14.15 18.62
CA LEU A 253 -23.24 14.20 17.28
C LEU A 253 -21.74 13.91 17.39
N GLY A 254 -21.23 12.90 16.67
CA GLY A 254 -19.86 12.36 16.79
C GLY A 254 -18.72 13.32 16.39
N HIS A 255 -18.98 14.63 16.40
CA HIS A 255 -18.12 15.69 15.92
C HIS A 255 -17.26 16.35 17.03
N ASP A 256 -17.39 15.94 18.29
CA ASP A 256 -16.62 16.52 19.39
C ASP A 256 -15.12 16.16 19.34
N ALA A 257 -14.24 17.14 19.56
CA ALA A 257 -12.79 16.93 19.47
C ALA A 257 -12.29 15.94 20.53
N ALA A 258 -12.78 16.02 21.78
CA ALA A 258 -12.33 15.13 22.85
C ALA A 258 -12.69 13.67 22.53
N ARG A 259 -13.84 13.43 21.91
CA ARG A 259 -14.24 12.11 21.42
C ARG A 259 -13.28 11.55 20.36
N TYR A 260 -12.82 12.37 19.41
CA TYR A 260 -11.78 11.96 18.46
C TYR A 260 -10.46 11.62 19.18
N PHE A 261 -10.00 12.46 20.11
CA PHE A 261 -8.77 12.18 20.87
C PHE A 261 -8.87 10.97 21.81
N GLN A 262 -10.08 10.60 22.22
CA GLN A 262 -10.34 9.35 22.95
C GLN A 262 -10.24 8.12 22.06
N HIS A 263 -10.21 8.25 20.74
CA HIS A 263 -10.08 7.11 19.84
C HIS A 263 -8.61 6.62 19.82
N PRO A 264 -8.35 5.32 20.03
CA PRO A 264 -6.99 4.75 20.05
C PRO A 264 -6.17 5.11 18.81
N ALA A 265 -6.74 4.96 17.60
CA ALA A 265 -6.08 5.33 16.34
C ALA A 265 -5.60 6.79 16.25
N VAL A 266 -6.38 7.74 16.79
CA VAL A 266 -6.00 9.17 16.78
C VAL A 266 -4.86 9.40 17.78
N ALA A 267 -4.97 8.83 18.98
CA ALA A 267 -3.93 8.91 20.00
C ALA A 267 -2.63 8.27 19.50
N GLN A 268 -2.69 7.08 18.89
CA GLN A 268 -1.57 6.36 18.30
C GLN A 268 -0.90 7.17 17.18
N ALA A 269 -1.66 7.77 16.27
CA ALA A 269 -1.10 8.65 15.24
C ALA A 269 -0.29 9.82 15.84
N ILE A 270 -0.76 10.40 16.95
CA ILE A 270 -0.06 11.50 17.60
C ILE A 270 1.16 10.98 18.37
N ALA A 271 0.99 9.93 19.18
CA ALA A 271 2.02 9.31 19.99
C ALA A 271 3.20 8.82 19.14
N ALA A 272 2.94 8.12 18.03
CA ALA A 272 3.98 7.62 17.12
C ALA A 272 4.82 8.74 16.50
N SER A 273 4.33 9.99 16.46
CA SER A 273 5.10 11.14 15.99
C SER A 273 5.80 11.91 17.12
N LEU A 274 5.19 11.96 18.31
CA LEU A 274 5.72 12.68 19.46
C LEU A 274 6.82 11.89 20.18
N PHE A 275 6.63 10.59 20.32
CA PHE A 275 7.50 9.66 21.03
C PHE A 275 8.26 8.75 20.08
N ALA A 276 8.41 9.13 18.81
CA ALA A 276 9.29 8.41 17.88
C ALA A 276 10.69 8.33 18.52
N THR A 277 10.99 7.19 19.13
CA THR A 277 12.22 6.97 19.84
C THR A 277 13.31 6.75 18.81
N ASN A 278 14.51 7.29 19.09
CA ASN A 278 15.73 6.74 18.52
C ASN A 278 15.96 5.37 19.16
N ASP A 279 15.04 4.42 18.92
CA ASP A 279 15.18 3.08 19.46
C ASP A 279 16.51 2.55 18.98
N PRO A 280 17.34 1.98 19.88
CA PRO A 280 18.52 1.25 19.43
C PRO A 280 18.06 0.20 18.40
N PRO A 281 18.90 -0.12 17.39
CA PRO A 281 18.53 -1.03 16.33
C PRO A 281 17.93 -2.30 16.94
N ARG A 282 16.68 -2.59 16.57
CA ARG A 282 15.93 -3.72 17.10
C ARG A 282 16.74 -4.98 16.89
N LYS A 283 16.84 -5.81 17.93
CA LYS A 283 17.53 -7.10 17.88
C LYS A 283 16.53 -8.21 18.07
N THR A 284 16.71 -9.29 17.32
CA THR A 284 15.88 -10.49 17.46
C THR A 284 16.42 -11.42 18.55
N SER A 285 15.59 -12.35 19.01
CA SER A 285 15.91 -13.37 20.03
C SER A 285 16.99 -14.37 19.59
N ARG A 286 17.24 -14.46 18.28
CA ARG A 286 18.19 -15.39 17.62
C ARG A 286 17.86 -16.87 17.79
N VAL A 287 16.62 -17.23 18.14
CA VAL A 287 16.15 -18.62 18.06
C VAL A 287 16.04 -19.02 16.58
N ARG A 288 16.66 -20.15 16.22
CA ARG A 288 16.88 -20.52 14.80
C ARG A 288 16.07 -21.73 14.35
N SER A 289 15.52 -21.63 13.14
CA SER A 289 15.02 -22.75 12.33
C SER A 289 15.87 -22.92 11.06
N ALA A 290 15.64 -24.03 10.33
CA ALA A 290 16.26 -24.24 9.03
C ALA A 290 15.64 -23.29 7.97
N MET A 291 16.45 -22.86 7.00
CA MET A 291 15.98 -22.05 5.89
C MET A 291 14.99 -22.84 5.03
N THR A 292 13.85 -22.23 4.75
CA THR A 292 12.83 -22.78 3.85
C THR A 292 13.03 -22.25 2.44
N GLU A 293 12.45 -22.94 1.46
CA GLU A 293 12.47 -22.51 0.06
C GLU A 293 11.77 -21.15 -0.13
N ASP A 294 10.70 -20.87 0.63
CA ASP A 294 9.99 -19.59 0.60
C ASP A 294 10.88 -18.42 1.03
N VAL A 295 11.68 -18.61 2.09
CA VAL A 295 12.66 -17.61 2.55
C VAL A 295 13.74 -17.39 1.50
N ALA A 296 14.15 -18.44 0.78
CA ALA A 296 15.10 -18.31 -0.30
C ALA A 296 14.54 -17.53 -1.50
N ARG A 297 13.33 -17.85 -1.96
CA ARG A 297 12.63 -17.11 -3.04
C ARG A 297 12.47 -15.63 -2.70
N MET A 298 12.18 -15.34 -1.45
CA MET A 298 12.06 -13.98 -0.96
C MET A 298 13.39 -13.22 -0.98
N LEU A 299 14.48 -13.87 -0.56
CA LEU A 299 15.82 -13.28 -0.68
C LEU A 299 16.18 -13.06 -2.16
N LEU A 300 15.89 -14.02 -3.03
CA LEU A 300 16.04 -13.87 -4.48
C LEU A 300 15.26 -12.66 -4.99
N ALA A 301 13.99 -12.50 -4.58
CA ALA A 301 13.16 -11.36 -4.93
C ALA A 301 13.79 -10.02 -4.51
N LEU A 302 14.34 -9.96 -3.31
CA LEU A 302 14.99 -8.75 -2.80
C LEU A 302 16.31 -8.45 -3.52
N HIS A 303 17.16 -9.46 -3.76
CA HIS A 303 18.40 -9.30 -4.54
C HIS A 303 18.12 -8.84 -5.97
N TYR A 304 17.13 -9.45 -6.62
CA TYR A 304 16.76 -9.11 -8.00
C TYR A 304 16.21 -7.68 -8.09
N ARG A 305 15.38 -7.24 -7.14
CA ARG A 305 14.93 -5.83 -7.03
C ARG A 305 16.10 -4.85 -6.96
N TYR A 306 17.08 -5.10 -6.10
CA TYR A 306 18.25 -4.22 -6.01
C TYR A 306 19.09 -4.25 -7.30
N ALA A 307 19.22 -5.40 -7.95
CA ALA A 307 19.90 -5.48 -9.25
C ALA A 307 19.18 -4.68 -10.35
N VAL A 308 17.84 -4.69 -10.37
CA VAL A 308 17.05 -3.83 -11.26
C VAL A 308 17.23 -2.35 -10.90
N ALA A 309 17.18 -1.99 -9.62
CA ALA A 309 17.35 -0.61 -9.16
C ALA A 309 18.71 0.00 -9.56
N ASP A 310 19.78 -0.82 -9.56
CA ASP A 310 21.12 -0.40 -10.01
C ASP A 310 21.16 0.02 -11.49
N LEU A 311 20.26 -0.52 -12.32
CA LEU A 311 20.17 -0.24 -13.76
C LEU A 311 19.26 0.94 -14.10
N LEU A 312 18.39 1.36 -13.18
CA LEU A 312 17.48 2.48 -13.38
C LEU A 312 18.19 3.84 -13.22
N ASP A 313 17.60 4.89 -13.80
CA ASP A 313 18.05 6.27 -13.66
C ASP A 313 16.92 7.27 -13.33
N GLY A 314 17.33 8.49 -12.99
CA GLY A 314 16.44 9.65 -12.77
C GLY A 314 15.26 9.38 -11.83
N ASN A 315 14.09 9.90 -12.21
CA ASN A 315 12.85 9.78 -11.42
C ASN A 315 12.30 8.34 -11.36
N LYS A 316 12.71 7.47 -12.28
CA LYS A 316 12.29 6.06 -12.32
C LYS A 316 12.99 5.29 -11.21
N LYS A 317 14.31 5.46 -11.10
CA LYS A 317 15.12 4.90 -10.01
C LYS A 317 14.61 5.32 -8.63
N VAL A 318 14.43 6.62 -8.42
CA VAL A 318 14.01 7.14 -7.11
C VAL A 318 12.68 6.52 -6.65
N ARG A 319 11.68 6.47 -7.52
CA ARG A 319 10.38 5.85 -7.18
C ARG A 319 10.53 4.35 -6.90
N PHE A 320 11.34 3.65 -7.68
CA PHE A 320 11.55 2.22 -7.53
C PHE A 320 12.28 1.88 -6.22
N GLU A 321 13.34 2.61 -5.88
CA GLU A 321 14.09 2.44 -4.63
C GLU A 321 13.22 2.72 -3.39
N GLN A 322 12.40 3.78 -3.43
CA GLN A 322 11.47 4.10 -2.35
C GLN A 322 10.44 2.98 -2.11
N VAL A 323 9.93 2.36 -3.18
CA VAL A 323 9.03 1.22 -3.05
C VAL A 323 9.75 -0.02 -2.51
N ILE A 324 10.97 -0.32 -2.96
CA ILE A 324 11.77 -1.43 -2.42
C ILE A 324 12.02 -1.24 -0.92
N GLU A 325 12.37 -0.02 -0.49
CA GLU A 325 12.61 0.30 0.91
C GLU A 325 11.36 0.09 1.75
N SER A 326 10.20 0.58 1.29
CA SER A 326 8.91 0.37 1.95
C SER A 326 8.57 -1.12 2.07
N LEU A 327 8.70 -1.90 0.98
CA LEU A 327 8.47 -3.35 0.97
C LEU A 327 9.42 -4.11 1.91
N ARG A 328 10.69 -3.69 1.96
CA ARG A 328 11.68 -4.28 2.86
C ARG A 328 11.32 -4.00 4.32
N ASN A 329 10.91 -2.79 4.64
CA ASN A 329 10.55 -2.40 6.01
C ASN A 329 9.34 -3.20 6.50
N ASP A 330 8.32 -3.38 5.67
CA ASP A 330 7.16 -4.23 5.98
C ASP A 330 7.58 -5.66 6.32
N PHE A 331 8.51 -6.18 5.53
CA PHE A 331 9.00 -7.52 5.74
C PHE A 331 9.80 -7.64 7.04
N VAL A 332 10.66 -6.66 7.33
CA VAL A 332 11.42 -6.59 8.58
C VAL A 332 10.50 -6.47 9.80
N ASP A 333 9.44 -5.66 9.74
CA ASP A 333 8.45 -5.58 10.81
C ASP A 333 7.73 -6.90 11.04
N SER A 334 7.42 -7.63 9.97
CA SER A 334 6.83 -8.98 10.06
C SER A 334 7.79 -9.98 10.73
N ILE A 335 9.09 -9.91 10.42
CA ILE A 335 10.12 -10.72 11.10
C ILE A 335 10.15 -10.41 12.61
N PHE A 336 10.11 -9.13 13.00
CA PHE A 336 10.11 -8.74 14.41
C PHE A 336 8.84 -9.18 15.15
N ALA A 337 7.68 -9.14 14.49
CA ALA A 337 6.44 -9.61 15.08
C ALA A 337 6.50 -11.12 15.40
N GLU A 338 7.07 -11.91 14.49
CA GLU A 338 7.21 -13.36 14.62
C GLU A 338 8.24 -13.76 15.67
N ASP A 339 9.37 -13.04 15.71
CA ASP A 339 10.37 -13.21 16.76
C ASP A 339 9.77 -12.90 18.14
N LYS A 340 8.97 -11.82 18.25
CA LYS A 340 8.26 -11.45 19.49
C LYS A 340 7.20 -12.49 19.90
N ALA A 341 6.58 -13.15 18.94
CA ALA A 341 5.66 -14.27 19.18
C ALA A 341 6.39 -15.55 19.65
N GLY A 342 7.73 -15.56 19.64
CA GLY A 342 8.55 -16.70 20.05
C GLY A 342 8.71 -17.76 18.95
N ASN A 343 8.36 -17.43 17.70
CA ASN A 343 8.46 -18.35 16.58
C ASN A 343 9.92 -18.46 16.11
N PRO A 344 10.46 -19.67 15.89
CA PRO A 344 11.85 -19.83 15.47
C PRO A 344 12.03 -19.42 14.00
N LEU A 345 12.97 -18.49 13.75
CA LEU A 345 13.20 -17.91 12.42
C LEU A 345 14.55 -18.33 11.83
N PRO A 346 14.69 -18.49 10.50
CA PRO A 346 15.98 -18.74 9.87
C PRO A 346 16.98 -17.62 10.15
N ARG A 347 18.28 -17.96 10.15
CA ARG A 347 19.37 -17.01 10.42
C ARG A 347 19.33 -15.80 9.48
N GLU A 348 18.95 -16.03 8.24
CA GLU A 348 18.91 -15.04 7.17
C GLU A 348 17.86 -13.96 7.46
N LEU A 349 16.72 -14.34 8.04
CA LEU A 349 15.69 -13.38 8.45
C LEU A 349 16.15 -12.52 9.62
N HIS A 350 16.84 -13.11 10.60
CA HIS A 350 17.48 -12.36 11.68
C HIS A 350 18.47 -11.33 11.13
N GLN A 351 19.32 -11.73 10.19
CA GLN A 351 20.31 -10.84 9.58
C GLN A 351 19.65 -9.71 8.78
N LEU A 352 18.59 -10.01 8.03
CA LEU A 352 17.84 -9.02 7.27
C LEU A 352 17.16 -7.99 8.18
N ALA A 353 16.53 -8.44 9.28
CA ALA A 353 15.92 -7.58 10.28
C ALA A 353 16.94 -6.68 10.99
N GLU A 354 18.17 -7.18 11.19
CA GLU A 354 19.31 -6.41 11.71
C GLU A 354 19.98 -5.51 10.64
N GLY A 355 19.39 -5.39 9.44
CA GLY A 355 19.85 -4.48 8.38
C GLY A 355 20.79 -5.10 7.33
N ASN A 356 21.17 -6.37 7.48
CA ASN A 356 22.13 -7.04 6.60
C ASN A 356 21.42 -7.94 5.58
N LEU A 357 21.54 -7.61 4.30
CA LEU A 357 21.10 -8.51 3.23
C LEU A 357 22.13 -9.64 3.06
N THR A 358 21.74 -10.88 3.39
CA THR A 358 22.61 -12.05 3.27
C THR A 358 22.87 -12.39 1.80
N PRO A 359 24.02 -13.03 1.48
CA PRO A 359 24.23 -13.59 0.14
C PRO A 359 23.11 -14.55 -0.24
N MET A 360 22.84 -14.66 -1.54
CA MET A 360 21.75 -15.49 -2.04
C MET A 360 21.99 -16.97 -1.71
N PRO A 361 20.97 -17.67 -1.18
CA PRO A 361 21.13 -19.06 -0.79
C PRO A 361 21.30 -19.98 -2.02
N LYS A 362 22.12 -21.03 -1.84
CA LYS A 362 22.43 -22.02 -2.88
C LYS A 362 21.51 -23.24 -2.72
N LEU A 363 20.21 -23.06 -2.95
CA LEU A 363 19.22 -24.13 -2.79
C LEU A 363 18.79 -24.76 -4.11
N TRP A 364 18.75 -24.00 -5.19
CA TRP A 364 18.26 -24.47 -6.47
C TRP A 364 19.38 -25.14 -7.26
N ASP A 365 19.05 -26.28 -7.89
CA ASP A 365 19.85 -26.79 -8.99
C ASP A 365 19.72 -25.88 -10.23
N ARG A 366 20.46 -26.20 -11.29
CA ARG A 366 20.48 -25.38 -12.50
C ARG A 366 19.08 -25.19 -13.12
N ARG A 367 18.30 -26.27 -13.24
CA ARG A 367 16.97 -26.27 -13.85
C ARG A 367 15.97 -25.47 -13.02
N ALA A 368 16.00 -25.65 -11.70
CA ALA A 368 15.16 -24.92 -10.78
C ALA A 368 15.54 -23.42 -10.75
N ALA A 369 16.83 -23.10 -10.82
CA ALA A 369 17.30 -21.72 -10.92
C ALA A 369 16.85 -21.04 -12.23
N THR A 370 16.89 -21.75 -13.37
CA THR A 370 16.32 -21.28 -14.64
C THR A 370 14.84 -20.91 -14.50
N ALA A 371 14.05 -21.77 -13.85
CA ALA A 371 12.63 -21.52 -13.61
C ALA A 371 12.41 -20.30 -12.72
N GLU A 372 13.09 -20.21 -11.57
CA GLU A 372 12.97 -19.08 -10.64
C GLU A 372 13.35 -17.75 -11.30
N LEU A 373 14.45 -17.73 -12.08
CA LEU A 373 14.90 -16.55 -12.82
C LEU A 373 13.91 -16.12 -13.92
N THR A 374 13.28 -17.08 -14.59
CA THR A 374 12.29 -16.79 -15.62
C THR A 374 11.04 -16.17 -15.01
N ILE A 375 10.54 -16.77 -13.92
CA ILE A 375 9.32 -16.29 -13.30
C ILE A 375 9.54 -14.92 -12.65
N ILE A 376 10.65 -14.71 -11.95
CA ILE A 376 10.92 -13.41 -11.30
C ILE A 376 11.09 -12.27 -12.32
N ALA A 377 11.67 -12.54 -13.49
CA ALA A 377 11.81 -11.55 -14.56
C ALA A 377 10.47 -11.15 -15.20
N LEU A 378 9.49 -12.04 -15.18
CA LEU A 378 8.14 -11.81 -15.69
C LEU A 378 7.16 -11.29 -14.63
N SER A 379 7.59 -11.23 -13.36
CA SER A 379 6.74 -10.83 -12.24
C SER A 379 6.79 -9.32 -11.98
N ASN A 380 5.69 -8.77 -11.42
CA ASN A 380 5.74 -7.43 -10.85
C ASN A 380 6.45 -7.47 -9.50
N LEU A 381 7.67 -6.95 -9.46
CA LEU A 381 8.50 -6.92 -8.26
C LEU A 381 8.00 -5.93 -7.21
N ILE A 382 7.25 -4.92 -7.61
CA ILE A 382 6.90 -3.78 -6.74
C ILE A 382 5.38 -3.65 -6.56
N ALA A 383 4.62 -4.73 -6.75
CA ALA A 383 3.19 -4.72 -6.55
C ALA A 383 2.81 -4.17 -5.14
N PRO A 384 1.72 -3.39 -5.02
CA PRO A 384 0.72 -3.04 -6.04
C PRO A 384 1.11 -1.85 -6.94
N PHE A 385 2.35 -1.35 -6.85
CA PHE A 385 2.83 -0.26 -7.67
C PHE A 385 3.21 -0.74 -9.08
N GLU A 386 3.14 0.16 -10.05
CA GLU A 386 3.50 -0.11 -11.45
C GLU A 386 4.57 0.88 -11.91
N ILE A 387 5.76 0.35 -12.21
CA ILE A 387 6.85 1.06 -12.88
C ILE A 387 7.31 0.12 -13.98
N ASP A 388 7.30 0.59 -15.23
CA ASP A 388 7.72 -0.20 -16.39
C ASP A 388 9.23 -0.47 -16.30
N THR A 389 9.66 -1.65 -15.84
CA THR A 389 11.08 -1.99 -15.63
C THR A 389 11.54 -3.20 -16.44
N LEU A 390 10.81 -3.59 -17.48
CA LEU A 390 11.03 -4.89 -18.09
C LEU A 390 12.41 -5.03 -18.73
N ASP A 391 12.86 -4.00 -19.44
CA ASP A 391 14.18 -4.03 -20.07
C ASP A 391 15.29 -4.13 -19.00
N GLU A 392 15.14 -3.42 -17.90
CA GLU A 392 16.07 -3.48 -16.77
C GLU A 392 15.99 -4.82 -16.01
N GLN A 393 14.81 -5.45 -15.93
CA GLN A 393 14.63 -6.81 -15.41
C GLN A 393 15.42 -7.82 -16.26
N LEU A 394 15.28 -7.79 -17.58
CA LEU A 394 16.02 -8.69 -18.46
C LEU A 394 17.54 -8.45 -18.38
N GLN A 395 17.98 -7.19 -18.29
CA GLN A 395 19.38 -6.83 -18.11
C GLN A 395 19.97 -7.23 -16.75
N ALA A 396 19.15 -7.39 -15.71
CA ALA A 396 19.59 -7.83 -14.39
C ALA A 396 19.88 -9.35 -14.32
N LEU A 397 19.35 -10.15 -15.25
CA LEU A 397 19.44 -11.62 -15.21
C LEU A 397 20.88 -12.16 -15.16
N PRO A 398 21.86 -11.71 -15.97
CA PRO A 398 23.24 -12.22 -15.90
C PRO A 398 23.90 -12.04 -14.52
N LYS A 399 23.63 -10.90 -13.86
CA LYS A 399 24.15 -10.59 -12.51
C LYS A 399 23.56 -11.54 -11.47
N ILE A 400 22.25 -11.78 -11.52
CA ILE A 400 21.56 -12.64 -10.55
C ILE A 400 21.82 -14.13 -10.82
N ALA A 401 21.92 -14.54 -12.08
CA ALA A 401 22.35 -15.88 -12.47
C ALA A 401 23.72 -16.23 -11.86
N SER A 402 24.68 -15.31 -11.95
CA SER A 402 26.00 -15.46 -11.32
C SER A 402 25.91 -15.66 -9.80
N ALA A 403 25.02 -14.92 -9.14
CA ALA A 403 24.80 -15.05 -7.70
C ALA A 403 24.11 -16.38 -7.30
N LEU A 404 23.43 -17.05 -8.23
CA LEU A 404 22.89 -18.42 -8.09
C LEU A 404 23.89 -19.52 -8.51
N ASN A 405 25.13 -19.18 -8.87
CA ASN A 405 26.14 -20.08 -9.44
C ASN A 405 25.81 -20.63 -10.83
N LEU A 406 24.94 -19.95 -11.58
CA LEU A 406 24.85 -20.12 -13.03
C LEU A 406 25.93 -19.25 -13.71
N SER A 407 26.23 -19.52 -14.97
CA SER A 407 27.08 -18.62 -15.74
C SER A 407 26.32 -17.33 -16.10
N PRO A 408 27.02 -16.18 -16.28
CA PRO A 408 26.39 -14.98 -16.83
C PRO A 408 25.73 -15.24 -18.20
N ASP A 409 26.31 -16.14 -19.00
CA ASP A 409 25.80 -16.53 -20.32
C ASP A 409 24.47 -17.29 -20.22
N ASP A 410 24.28 -18.11 -19.17
CA ASP A 410 22.97 -18.73 -18.90
C ASP A 410 21.92 -17.64 -18.62
N GLY A 411 22.28 -16.62 -17.82
CA GLY A 411 21.39 -15.49 -17.54
C GLY A 411 21.04 -14.66 -18.79
N ALA A 412 22.00 -14.45 -19.69
CA ALA A 412 21.76 -13.79 -20.97
C ALA A 412 20.87 -14.64 -21.90
N THR A 413 21.05 -15.96 -21.87
CA THR A 413 20.22 -16.91 -22.63
C THR A 413 18.78 -16.89 -22.14
N ILE A 414 18.55 -16.88 -20.82
CA ILE A 414 17.21 -16.73 -20.24
C ILE A 414 16.57 -15.41 -20.67
N ALA A 415 17.32 -14.30 -20.63
CA ALA A 415 16.81 -13.00 -21.07
C ALA A 415 16.35 -13.01 -22.54
N ASN A 416 17.15 -13.60 -23.43
CA ASN A 416 16.82 -13.75 -24.85
C ASN A 416 15.64 -14.70 -25.08
N ALA A 417 15.56 -15.79 -24.31
CA ALA A 417 14.43 -16.72 -24.35
C ALA A 417 13.13 -16.01 -23.95
N ILE A 418 13.13 -15.22 -22.87
CA ILE A 418 11.95 -14.44 -22.46
C ILE A 418 11.54 -13.45 -23.56
N ALA A 419 12.49 -12.70 -24.12
CA ALA A 419 12.21 -11.76 -25.21
C ALA A 419 11.61 -12.46 -26.45
N SER A 420 12.16 -13.62 -26.82
CA SER A 420 11.72 -14.40 -27.98
C SER A 420 10.34 -15.03 -27.75
N PHE A 421 10.12 -15.61 -26.57
CA PHE A 421 8.83 -16.12 -26.12
C PHE A 421 7.75 -15.05 -26.23
N LYS A 422 8.01 -13.85 -25.70
CA LYS A 422 7.05 -12.74 -25.75
C LYS A 422 6.62 -12.38 -27.16
N GLU A 423 7.56 -12.30 -28.10
CA GLU A 423 7.23 -11.99 -29.49
C GLU A 423 6.44 -13.13 -30.16
N ALA A 424 6.76 -14.39 -29.83
CA ALA A 424 6.05 -15.55 -30.36
C ALA A 424 4.58 -15.61 -29.91
N VAL A 425 4.29 -15.27 -28.65
CA VAL A 425 2.93 -15.35 -28.09
C VAL A 425 2.13 -14.04 -28.18
N ARG A 426 2.64 -13.04 -28.91
CA ARG A 426 2.02 -11.70 -29.01
C ARG A 426 0.69 -11.73 -29.77
N THR A 427 -0.39 -11.21 -29.17
CA THR A 427 -1.73 -11.14 -29.79
C THR A 427 -2.01 -9.85 -30.57
N GLU A 428 -2.85 -9.92 -31.61
CA GLU A 428 -3.27 -8.74 -32.40
C GLU A 428 -4.19 -7.80 -31.60
N THR A 429 -4.89 -8.33 -30.60
CA THR A 429 -5.71 -7.57 -29.65
C THR A 429 -4.80 -6.92 -28.60
N ASN A 430 -4.06 -5.89 -29.05
CA ASN A 430 -3.11 -5.10 -28.26
C ASN A 430 -3.74 -4.26 -27.12
N HIS A 431 -4.91 -4.65 -26.60
CA HIS A 431 -5.70 -3.79 -25.71
C HIS A 431 -5.60 -4.10 -24.22
N LYS A 432 -5.08 -5.26 -23.80
CA LYS A 432 -4.91 -5.55 -22.36
C LYS A 432 -3.60 -6.26 -22.02
N TRP A 433 -3.26 -7.35 -22.69
CA TRP A 433 -2.07 -8.12 -22.31
C TRP A 433 -0.74 -7.40 -22.64
N GLY A 434 -0.62 -6.67 -23.76
CA GLY A 434 0.62 -5.92 -24.06
C GLY A 434 1.01 -4.83 -23.04
N LYS A 435 0.04 -4.30 -22.27
CA LYS A 435 0.27 -3.28 -21.22
C LYS A 435 0.17 -3.85 -19.79
N TYR A 436 -0.64 -4.88 -19.57
CA TYR A 436 -0.85 -5.48 -18.25
C TYR A 436 -0.06 -6.78 -18.03
N ALA A 437 0.36 -7.51 -19.07
CA ALA A 437 0.95 -8.86 -18.93
C ALA A 437 2.37 -8.89 -18.35
N LEU A 438 3.09 -7.78 -18.32
CA LEU A 438 4.50 -7.75 -17.89
C LEU A 438 4.80 -6.75 -16.77
N GLY A 439 3.74 -6.25 -16.13
CA GLY A 439 3.84 -5.40 -14.94
C GLY A 439 2.60 -5.44 -14.03
N ALA A 440 1.48 -6.03 -14.45
CA ALA A 440 0.23 -6.01 -13.68
C ALA A 440 -0.49 -7.38 -13.57
N ALA A 441 -0.25 -8.32 -14.49
CA ALA A 441 -0.91 -9.61 -14.51
C ALA A 441 -0.03 -10.69 -13.86
N GLY A 442 -0.17 -10.79 -12.54
CA GLY A 442 -0.08 -12.05 -11.78
C GLY A 442 1.29 -12.72 -11.75
N ILE A 443 2.16 -12.30 -10.85
CA ILE A 443 2.40 -12.94 -9.55
C ILE A 443 3.07 -11.83 -8.72
N ALA A 444 2.46 -11.43 -7.60
CA ALA A 444 3.13 -10.58 -6.62
C ALA A 444 4.04 -11.45 -5.75
N LEU A 445 5.36 -11.31 -5.90
CA LEU A 445 6.34 -12.11 -5.14
C LEU A 445 6.43 -11.69 -3.67
N ILE A 446 6.24 -10.40 -3.38
CA ILE A 446 6.08 -9.84 -2.03
C ILE A 446 5.22 -8.60 -2.20
N ALA A 447 4.03 -8.53 -1.57
CA ALA A 447 3.25 -7.29 -1.55
C ALA A 447 3.39 -6.60 -0.19
N ALA A 448 3.23 -5.28 -0.20
CA ALA A 448 3.36 -4.39 0.94
C ALA A 448 2.17 -4.55 1.91
N GLY A 449 2.24 -5.50 2.85
CA GLY A 449 1.20 -5.70 3.87
C GLY A 449 1.74 -6.41 5.12
N PRO A 450 1.34 -6.01 6.34
CA PRO A 450 1.79 -6.66 7.56
C PRO A 450 0.97 -7.94 7.81
N VAL A 451 1.43 -9.12 7.37
CA VAL A 451 0.83 -10.41 7.78
C VAL A 451 1.88 -11.53 7.90
N GLY A 452 1.76 -12.30 8.99
CA GLY A 452 2.80 -13.10 9.64
C GLY A 452 3.42 -14.32 8.92
N LEU A 453 4.67 -14.59 9.28
CA LEU A 453 5.44 -15.80 8.96
C LEU A 453 5.14 -16.90 9.99
N ALA A 454 4.04 -17.64 9.82
CA ALA A 454 3.79 -18.78 10.69
C ALA A 454 4.89 -19.85 10.52
N ALA A 455 5.77 -20.00 11.52
CA ALA A 455 6.75 -21.07 11.57
C ALA A 455 6.07 -22.39 11.96
N ALA A 456 6.29 -23.45 11.18
CA ALA A 456 5.79 -24.78 11.49
C ALA A 456 6.35 -25.26 12.85
N ALA A 457 5.45 -25.62 13.77
CA ALA A 457 5.81 -26.21 15.06
C ALA A 457 6.54 -27.56 14.87
N PRO A 458 7.52 -27.92 15.73
CA PRO A 458 8.23 -29.17 15.59
C PRO A 458 7.42 -30.35 16.16
N MET A 459 7.38 -31.45 15.37
CA MET A 459 7.17 -32.86 15.72
C MET A 459 5.84 -33.55 15.37
N GLY A 460 5.96 -34.54 14.46
CA GLY A 460 5.26 -35.83 14.55
C GLY A 460 4.09 -36.05 13.59
N LEU A 461 4.36 -36.75 12.47
CA LEU A 461 3.40 -37.38 11.54
C LEU A 461 2.47 -36.43 10.75
N GLY A 462 2.92 -36.04 9.54
CA GLY A 462 2.13 -35.30 8.54
C GLY A 462 2.81 -34.01 8.09
N GLY A 463 3.84 -34.13 7.25
CA GLY A 463 4.60 -32.99 6.76
C GLY A 463 3.85 -32.19 5.69
N ALA A 464 3.17 -31.12 6.11
CA ALA A 464 2.89 -29.89 5.34
C ALA A 464 2.03 -28.95 6.20
N ALA A 465 2.65 -28.19 7.12
CA ALA A 465 2.00 -27.03 7.74
C ALA A 465 2.51 -25.77 7.03
N ALA A 466 1.63 -25.24 6.17
CA ALA A 466 1.88 -24.14 5.25
C ALA A 466 2.11 -22.79 5.96
N MET A 467 3.02 -21.98 5.42
CA MET A 467 2.98 -20.53 5.60
C MET A 467 1.75 -19.98 4.85
N THR A 468 0.56 -20.12 5.42
CA THR A 468 -0.70 -19.60 4.84
C THR A 468 -1.07 -18.21 5.38
N GLY A 469 -0.30 -17.64 6.29
CA GLY A 469 -0.62 -16.37 6.94
C GLY A 469 -0.44 -15.15 6.04
N GLY A 470 0.75 -14.97 5.46
CA GLY A 470 1.13 -13.73 4.76
C GLY A 470 0.39 -13.42 3.44
N LEU A 471 -0.22 -14.43 2.81
CA LEU A 471 -0.81 -14.32 1.46
C LEU A 471 -2.35 -14.29 1.44
N ALA A 472 -3.02 -14.35 2.60
CA ALA A 472 -4.48 -14.33 2.68
C ALA A 472 -5.11 -12.91 2.63
N ALA A 473 -4.29 -11.84 2.66
CA ALA A 473 -4.77 -10.45 2.68
C ALA A 473 -5.14 -9.87 1.30
N PHE A 474 -5.10 -10.67 0.23
CA PHE A 474 -5.44 -10.22 -1.11
C PHE A 474 -6.91 -10.53 -1.41
N GLY A 475 -7.65 -9.51 -1.89
CA GLY A 475 -9.05 -9.62 -2.31
C GLY A 475 -9.26 -10.66 -3.44
N PRO A 476 -10.47 -10.75 -4.03
CA PRO A 476 -10.93 -11.91 -4.81
C PRO A 476 -10.12 -12.32 -6.06
N GLY A 477 -9.03 -11.63 -6.41
CA GLY A 477 -8.07 -12.02 -7.45
C GLY A 477 -6.69 -12.51 -6.95
N GLY A 478 -6.42 -12.50 -5.63
CA GLY A 478 -5.15 -12.95 -5.04
C GLY A 478 -5.25 -14.26 -4.25
N MET A 479 -6.35 -14.99 -4.40
CA MET A 479 -6.54 -16.26 -3.70
C MET A 479 -5.58 -17.34 -4.24
N VAL A 480 -4.66 -17.77 -3.36
CA VAL A 480 -4.09 -19.12 -3.27
C VAL A 480 -2.87 -19.47 -4.14
N GLY A 481 -2.54 -18.73 -5.20
CA GLY A 481 -1.55 -19.20 -6.19
C GLY A 481 -0.09 -18.77 -6.03
N GLY A 482 0.19 -17.58 -5.49
CA GLY A 482 1.48 -16.86 -5.64
C GLY A 482 2.74 -17.72 -5.53
N LEU A 483 3.15 -18.11 -4.31
CA LEU A 483 4.35 -18.92 -4.05
C LEU A 483 4.12 -20.44 -4.14
N ALA A 484 2.90 -20.91 -3.88
CA ALA A 484 2.54 -22.33 -4.03
C ALA A 484 2.59 -22.80 -5.48
N ALA A 485 2.27 -21.92 -6.45
CA ALA A 485 2.49 -22.17 -7.86
C ALA A 485 4.00 -22.32 -8.16
N PHE A 486 4.89 -21.46 -7.64
CA PHE A 486 6.35 -21.62 -7.88
C PHE A 486 6.89 -22.98 -7.46
N GLY A 487 6.46 -23.52 -6.30
CA GLY A 487 6.87 -24.86 -5.87
C GLY A 487 6.46 -25.96 -6.86
N GLY A 488 5.33 -25.79 -7.55
CA GLY A 488 4.87 -26.65 -8.65
C GLY A 488 5.60 -26.43 -9.98
N LEU A 489 6.09 -25.21 -10.23
CA LEU A 489 6.70 -24.80 -11.51
C LEU A 489 8.22 -24.97 -11.56
N ALA A 490 8.92 -24.83 -10.44
CA ALA A 490 10.38 -24.87 -10.35
C ALA A 490 10.94 -26.23 -9.87
N GLY A 491 10.10 -27.10 -9.30
CA GLY A 491 10.53 -28.39 -8.73
C GLY A 491 10.74 -29.47 -9.80
N SER A 492 11.99 -29.93 -9.95
CA SER A 492 12.34 -31.13 -10.70
C SER A 492 11.64 -32.38 -10.12
N GLY A 493 10.73 -33.00 -10.88
CA GLY A 493 10.40 -34.43 -10.78
C GLY A 493 9.54 -34.94 -9.61
N ALA A 494 9.11 -34.13 -8.64
CA ALA A 494 8.28 -34.61 -7.51
C ALA A 494 7.01 -33.77 -7.21
N ALA A 495 6.75 -32.71 -7.97
CA ALA A 495 5.69 -31.75 -7.67
C ALA A 495 4.29 -32.15 -8.18
N ILE A 496 4.11 -33.34 -8.75
CA ILE A 496 2.76 -33.90 -9.00
C ILE A 496 2.23 -34.65 -7.75
N THR A 497 3.07 -34.91 -6.72
CA THR A 497 2.66 -35.73 -5.57
C THR A 497 2.24 -34.93 -4.33
N ALA A 498 2.62 -33.64 -4.21
CA ALA A 498 2.12 -32.79 -3.12
C ALA A 498 0.62 -32.45 -3.27
N SER A 499 0.11 -32.54 -4.49
CA SER A 499 -1.32 -32.42 -4.81
C SER A 499 -2.06 -33.76 -4.78
N ALA A 500 -1.38 -34.91 -4.85
CA ALA A 500 -2.05 -36.22 -4.84
C ALA A 500 -2.79 -36.55 -3.52
N ALA A 501 -2.40 -35.93 -2.39
CA ALA A 501 -3.15 -36.06 -1.12
C ALA A 501 -4.29 -35.04 -0.97
N GLY A 502 -4.45 -34.10 -1.91
CA GLY A 502 -5.50 -33.08 -1.96
C GLY A 502 -6.33 -33.07 -3.26
N MET A 503 -6.10 -34.02 -4.17
CA MET A 503 -6.71 -34.13 -5.50
C MET A 503 -8.19 -34.59 -5.50
N SER A 504 -8.93 -34.25 -4.44
CA SER A 504 -10.37 -34.51 -4.32
C SER A 504 -11.24 -33.25 -4.30
N SER A 505 -10.71 -32.08 -4.71
CA SER A 505 -11.53 -30.88 -4.97
C SER A 505 -11.62 -30.56 -6.47
N PRO A 506 -12.78 -30.79 -7.14
CA PRO A 506 -12.96 -30.58 -8.58
C PRO A 506 -12.99 -29.11 -9.04
N ASN A 507 -12.49 -28.15 -8.26
CA ASN A 507 -12.87 -26.74 -8.38
C ASN A 507 -11.71 -25.72 -8.41
N GLN A 508 -10.44 -26.15 -8.50
CA GLN A 508 -9.32 -25.24 -8.72
C GLN A 508 -9.17 -24.98 -10.23
N LYS A 509 -9.72 -23.86 -10.72
CA LYS A 509 -9.50 -23.40 -12.09
C LYS A 509 -8.04 -22.93 -12.23
N MET A 510 -7.25 -23.61 -13.08
CA MET A 510 -5.97 -23.09 -13.56
C MET A 510 -6.18 -21.72 -14.20
N GLN A 511 -5.26 -20.78 -13.98
CA GLN A 511 -5.35 -19.42 -14.51
C GLN A 511 -4.46 -19.26 -15.75
N THR A 512 -4.89 -18.44 -16.72
CA THR A 512 -4.13 -18.13 -17.94
C THR A 512 -2.70 -17.68 -17.64
N THR A 513 -2.50 -16.92 -16.56
CA THR A 513 -1.20 -16.42 -16.13
C THR A 513 -0.23 -17.52 -15.67
N GLU A 514 -0.73 -18.56 -15.00
CA GLU A 514 0.09 -19.71 -14.59
C GLU A 514 0.61 -20.47 -15.83
N LEU A 515 -0.24 -20.66 -16.83
CA LEU A 515 0.12 -21.32 -18.08
C LEU A 515 1.08 -20.47 -18.91
N TYR A 516 0.95 -19.14 -18.87
CA TYR A 516 1.91 -18.23 -19.49
C TYR A 516 3.31 -18.41 -18.87
N LEU A 517 3.41 -18.40 -17.54
CA LEU A 517 4.67 -18.57 -16.83
C LEU A 517 5.28 -19.96 -17.05
N ARG A 518 4.46 -21.02 -17.04
CA ARG A 518 4.89 -22.39 -17.38
C ARG A 518 5.49 -22.49 -18.76
N SER A 519 4.82 -21.89 -19.75
CA SER A 519 5.28 -21.90 -21.14
C SER A 519 6.57 -21.10 -21.30
N ALA A 520 6.71 -19.98 -20.59
CA ALA A 520 7.95 -19.20 -20.56
C ALA A 520 9.11 -20.01 -19.95
N VAL A 521 8.87 -20.67 -18.82
CA VAL A 521 9.87 -21.53 -18.15
C VAL A 521 10.28 -22.69 -19.06
N ALA A 522 9.32 -23.38 -19.69
CA ALA A 522 9.60 -24.46 -20.62
C ALA A 522 10.44 -23.98 -21.82
N HIS A 523 10.14 -22.79 -22.35
CA HIS A 523 10.92 -22.18 -23.42
C HIS A 523 12.35 -21.82 -22.98
N ALA A 524 12.54 -21.28 -21.78
CA ALA A 524 13.86 -20.96 -21.23
C ALA A 524 14.70 -22.21 -20.93
N GLN A 525 14.08 -23.25 -20.37
CA GLN A 525 14.72 -24.56 -20.14
C GLN A 525 15.17 -25.17 -21.47
N ASN A 526 14.29 -25.19 -22.47
CA ASN A 526 14.64 -25.66 -23.82
C ASN A 526 15.81 -24.87 -24.43
N ALA A 527 15.81 -23.54 -24.30
CA ALA A 527 16.88 -22.69 -24.82
C ALA A 527 18.26 -22.98 -24.16
N LEU A 528 18.27 -23.53 -22.95
CA LEU A 528 19.47 -23.95 -22.22
C LEU A 528 19.81 -25.44 -22.41
N GLY A 529 19.03 -26.18 -23.22
CA GLY A 529 19.18 -27.63 -23.40
C GLY A 529 18.82 -28.45 -22.16
N GLU A 530 17.94 -27.91 -21.31
CA GLU A 530 17.45 -28.56 -20.09
C GLU A 530 16.14 -29.30 -20.37
N GLU A 531 15.88 -30.37 -19.62
CA GLU A 531 14.56 -31.02 -19.65
C GLU A 531 13.47 -30.02 -19.28
N HIS A 532 12.36 -30.06 -20.02
CA HIS A 532 11.18 -29.23 -19.78
C HIS A 532 9.94 -30.13 -19.58
N ASP A 533 8.80 -29.52 -19.29
CA ASP A 533 7.56 -30.25 -18.94
C ASP A 533 6.89 -30.87 -20.17
N GLU A 534 7.03 -32.19 -20.33
CA GLU A 534 6.42 -32.96 -21.43
C GLU A 534 4.89 -33.02 -21.38
N GLN A 535 4.26 -32.76 -20.22
CA GLN A 535 2.80 -32.78 -20.07
C GLN A 535 2.16 -31.42 -20.40
N LEU A 536 2.95 -30.35 -20.50
CA LEU A 536 2.46 -29.00 -20.76
C LEU A 536 1.59 -28.88 -22.03
N PRO A 537 1.89 -29.54 -23.17
CA PRO A 537 1.00 -29.53 -24.34
C PRO A 537 -0.41 -30.06 -24.03
N GLU A 538 -0.51 -31.17 -23.28
CA GLU A 538 -1.80 -31.77 -22.92
C GLU A 538 -2.60 -30.88 -21.98
N VAL A 539 -1.92 -30.26 -21.01
CA VAL A 539 -2.53 -29.30 -20.08
C VAL A 539 -3.06 -28.06 -20.82
N LEU A 540 -2.27 -27.50 -21.75
CA LEU A 540 -2.69 -26.36 -22.58
C LEU A 540 -3.89 -26.71 -23.47
N ALA A 541 -3.87 -27.87 -24.13
CA ALA A 541 -4.99 -28.34 -24.95
C ALA A 541 -6.28 -28.51 -24.13
N ALA A 542 -6.19 -29.06 -22.92
CA ALA A 542 -7.35 -29.18 -22.01
C ALA A 542 -7.89 -27.80 -21.62
N PHE A 543 -7.01 -26.84 -21.32
CA PHE A 543 -7.39 -25.48 -20.94
C PHE A 543 -8.04 -24.70 -22.10
N VAL A 544 -7.49 -24.79 -23.31
CA VAL A 544 -8.08 -24.20 -24.53
C VAL A 544 -9.49 -24.73 -24.75
N ASN A 545 -9.70 -26.04 -24.62
CA ASN A 545 -11.02 -26.66 -24.75
C ASN A 545 -12.02 -26.17 -23.68
N ASP A 546 -11.58 -26.01 -22.44
CA ASP A 546 -12.42 -25.48 -21.36
C ASP A 546 -12.81 -24.02 -21.61
N LEU A 547 -11.85 -23.16 -22.00
CA LEU A 547 -12.12 -21.76 -22.35
C LEU A 547 -13.06 -21.64 -23.55
N ALA A 548 -12.86 -22.43 -24.61
CA ALA A 548 -13.75 -22.44 -25.77
C ALA A 548 -15.19 -22.87 -25.40
N SER A 549 -15.32 -23.85 -24.50
CA SER A 549 -16.61 -24.31 -23.97
C SER A 549 -17.28 -23.24 -23.10
N GLN A 550 -16.53 -22.61 -22.19
CA GLN A 550 -17.01 -21.51 -21.36
C GLN A 550 -17.43 -20.31 -22.21
N LEU A 551 -16.64 -19.95 -23.23
CA LEU A 551 -16.97 -18.86 -24.14
C LEU A 551 -18.27 -19.16 -24.89
N SER A 552 -18.39 -20.35 -25.48
CA SER A 552 -19.60 -20.75 -26.24
C SER A 552 -20.88 -20.71 -25.38
N LYS A 553 -20.83 -21.22 -24.15
CA LYS A 553 -21.96 -21.16 -23.20
C LYS A 553 -22.29 -19.72 -22.79
N THR A 554 -21.26 -18.91 -22.54
CA THR A 554 -21.43 -17.51 -22.11
C THR A 554 -21.99 -16.64 -23.24
N GLU A 555 -21.48 -16.81 -24.46
CA GLU A 555 -21.93 -16.10 -25.67
C GLU A 555 -23.39 -16.42 -26.01
N ALA A 556 -23.85 -17.63 -25.74
CA ALA A 556 -25.26 -18.00 -25.95
C ALA A 556 -26.24 -17.24 -25.04
N LEU A 557 -25.77 -16.74 -23.89
CA LEU A 557 -26.62 -16.15 -22.85
C LEU A 557 -26.32 -14.67 -22.54
N SER A 558 -25.28 -14.08 -23.16
CA SER A 558 -24.82 -12.72 -22.85
C SER A 558 -24.73 -11.84 -24.12
N ASP A 559 -24.81 -10.52 -23.94
CA ASP A 559 -24.63 -9.56 -25.04
C ASP A 559 -23.24 -9.67 -25.67
N LYS A 560 -23.15 -9.63 -27.01
CA LYS A 560 -21.89 -9.79 -27.77
C LYS A 560 -20.73 -8.86 -27.35
N LYS A 561 -21.03 -7.74 -26.68
CA LYS A 561 -20.06 -6.75 -26.20
C LYS A 561 -19.85 -6.79 -24.69
N SER A 562 -20.30 -7.84 -24.00
CA SER A 562 -20.09 -7.96 -22.56
C SER A 562 -18.60 -8.06 -22.22
N ALA A 563 -18.22 -7.52 -21.05
CA ALA A 563 -16.84 -7.57 -20.58
C ALA A 563 -16.34 -9.01 -20.36
N SER A 564 -17.24 -9.92 -19.95
CA SER A 564 -16.91 -11.35 -19.73
C SER A 564 -16.60 -12.07 -21.04
N ILE A 565 -17.36 -11.85 -22.11
CA ILE A 565 -17.07 -12.41 -23.44
C ILE A 565 -15.76 -11.86 -23.98
N SER A 566 -15.52 -10.55 -23.83
CA SER A 566 -14.25 -9.95 -24.25
C SER A 566 -13.07 -10.58 -23.51
N SER A 567 -13.17 -10.80 -22.20
CA SER A 567 -12.11 -11.44 -21.41
C SER A 567 -11.87 -12.88 -21.84
N LEU A 568 -12.92 -13.70 -21.96
CA LEU A 568 -12.80 -15.10 -22.36
C LEU A 568 -12.21 -15.26 -23.78
N ARG A 569 -12.51 -14.35 -24.71
CA ARG A 569 -11.88 -14.34 -26.04
C ARG A 569 -10.39 -14.00 -25.97
N ASP A 570 -10.03 -13.00 -25.16
CA ASP A 570 -8.63 -12.62 -24.96
C ASP A 570 -7.82 -13.77 -24.31
N ASP A 571 -8.39 -14.42 -23.29
CA ASP A 571 -7.79 -15.59 -22.63
C ASP A 571 -7.62 -16.78 -23.58
N LEU A 572 -8.66 -17.10 -24.37
CA LEU A 572 -8.62 -18.19 -25.34
C LEU A 572 -7.56 -17.93 -26.43
N ALA A 573 -7.52 -16.72 -26.99
CA ALA A 573 -6.56 -16.37 -28.03
C ALA A 573 -5.10 -16.43 -27.53
N LEU A 574 -4.86 -16.12 -26.26
CA LEU A 574 -3.55 -16.30 -25.63
C LEU A 574 -3.25 -17.79 -25.41
N ALA A 575 -4.20 -18.56 -24.86
CA ALA A 575 -4.03 -19.98 -24.62
C ALA A 575 -3.73 -20.79 -25.90
N GLU A 576 -4.41 -20.47 -27.01
CA GLU A 576 -4.15 -21.07 -28.33
C GLU A 576 -2.73 -20.77 -28.83
N ARG A 577 -2.24 -19.54 -28.63
CA ARG A 577 -0.85 -19.18 -28.97
C ARG A 577 0.17 -19.88 -28.08
N LEU A 578 -0.10 -19.99 -26.78
CA LEU A 578 0.75 -20.74 -25.85
C LEU A 578 0.83 -22.21 -26.26
N GLN A 579 -0.30 -22.82 -26.58
CA GLN A 579 -0.37 -24.20 -27.07
C GLN A 579 0.49 -24.38 -28.35
N ALA A 580 0.26 -23.55 -29.37
CA ALA A 580 0.99 -23.63 -30.62
C ALA A 580 2.51 -23.45 -30.44
N HIS A 581 2.93 -22.55 -29.53
CA HIS A 581 4.34 -22.32 -29.22
C HIS A 581 4.98 -23.51 -28.51
N VAL A 582 4.31 -24.09 -27.52
CA VAL A 582 4.83 -25.25 -26.78
C VAL A 582 4.90 -26.49 -27.68
N GLU A 583 3.93 -26.70 -28.57
CA GLU A 583 3.98 -27.79 -29.57
C GLU A 583 5.20 -27.66 -30.50
N GLN A 584 5.53 -26.44 -30.94
CA GLN A 584 6.73 -26.19 -31.75
C GLN A 584 8.02 -26.53 -31.04
N ILE A 585 8.13 -26.21 -29.74
CA ILE A 585 9.29 -26.57 -28.91
C ILE A 585 9.43 -28.09 -28.84
N SER A 586 8.35 -28.81 -28.51
CA SER A 586 8.38 -30.28 -28.40
C SER A 586 8.68 -30.97 -29.73
N GLU A 587 8.31 -30.39 -30.87
CA GLU A 587 8.68 -30.92 -32.19
C GLU A 587 10.15 -30.71 -32.53
N GLN A 588 10.75 -29.59 -32.12
CA GLN A 588 12.18 -29.32 -32.33
C GLN A 588 13.05 -30.32 -31.56
N ASP A 589 12.68 -30.65 -30.33
CA ASP A 589 13.42 -31.59 -29.48
C ASP A 589 13.38 -33.03 -29.99
N LYS A 590 12.26 -33.42 -30.60
CA LYS A 590 12.17 -34.72 -31.28
C LYS A 590 13.08 -34.82 -32.49
N ARG A 591 13.35 -33.72 -33.18
CA ARG A 591 14.22 -33.68 -34.38
C ARG A 591 15.71 -33.59 -34.04
N THR A 592 16.08 -32.99 -32.91
CA THR A 592 17.47 -32.90 -32.46
C THR A 592 17.95 -34.20 -31.80
N ASN A 593 17.04 -35.00 -31.25
CA ASN A 593 17.33 -36.30 -30.62
C ASN A 593 17.16 -37.53 -31.53
N SER A 594 16.70 -37.34 -32.78
CA SER A 594 16.61 -38.37 -33.84
C SER A 594 17.78 -38.29 -34.79
#